data_AF-A0A7L4AKG7-F1
#
_entry.id   AF-A0A7L4AKG7-F1
#
_cell.length_a   1.000
_cell.length_b   1.000
_cell.length_c   1.000
_cell.angle_alpha   90.00
_cell.angle_beta   90.00
_cell.angle_gamma   90.00
#
_symmetry.space_group_name_H-M   'P 1'
#
loop_
_entity.id
_entity.type
_entity.pdbx_description
1 polymer ?
#
loop_
_entity_poly.entity_id
_entity_poly.type
_entity_poly.pdbx_seq_one_letter_code
_entity_poly.pdbx_strand_id
1 'polypeptide(L)' 'LAVSGASVSGLALGPLVPLLLDAYGWRGALLLLAAVSFNLVAAGALLRPLPVPGETPGPP' A
#
# COMPACT_ATOMS: atom_id res chain seq x y z
N LEU A 1 9.03 -8.48 -9.49
CA LEU A 1 8.11 -8.59 -8.33
C LEU A 1 7.32 -7.29 -8.11
N ALA A 2 7.97 -6.12 -8.00
CA ALA A 2 7.26 -4.84 -7.80
C ALA A 2 6.21 -4.50 -8.88
N VAL A 3 6.48 -4.79 -10.16
CA VAL A 3 5.54 -4.52 -11.26
C VAL A 3 4.34 -5.47 -11.27
N SER A 4 4.53 -6.73 -10.86
CA SER A 4 3.45 -7.74 -10.82
C SER A 4 2.44 -7.45 -9.73
N GLY A 5 2.89 -6.95 -8.57
CA GLY A 5 1.99 -6.56 -7.47
C GLY A 5 1.07 -5.39 -7.84
N ALA A 6 1.57 -4.42 -8.61
CA ALA A 6 0.77 -3.30 -9.10
C ALA A 6 -0.34 -3.77 -10.07
N SER A 7 -0.03 -4.70 -10.97
CA SER A 7 -1.04 -5.29 -11.88
C SER A 7 -2.10 -6.10 -11.14
N VAL A 8 -1.70 -6.88 -10.13
CA VAL A 8 -2.64 -7.68 -9.31
C VAL A 8 -3.60 -6.77 -8.52
N SER A 9 -3.10 -5.69 -7.92
CA SER A 9 -3.96 -4.71 -7.25
C SER A 9 -4.93 -4.03 -8.22
N GLY A 10 -4.50 -3.66 -9.43
CA GLY A 10 -5.38 -3.06 -10.44
C GLY A 10 -6.51 -4.00 -10.87
N LEU A 11 -6.21 -5.29 -11.07
CA LEU A 11 -7.21 -6.30 -11.42
C LEU A 11 -8.16 -6.62 -10.25
N ALA A 12 -7.65 -6.64 -9.02
CA ALA A 12 -8.48 -6.86 -7.84
C ALA A 12 -9.40 -5.66 -7.54
N LEU A 13 -8.89 -4.43 -7.69
CA LEU A 13 -9.65 -3.20 -7.44
C LEU A 13 -10.74 -2.94 -8.47
N GLY A 14 -10.55 -3.38 -9.72
CA GLY A 14 -11.53 -3.22 -10.81
C GLY A 14 -12.96 -3.67 -10.44
N PRO A 15 -13.18 -4.92 -10.00
CA PRO A 15 -14.48 -5.38 -9.55
C PRO A 15 -14.78 -5.04 -8.07
N LEU A 16 -13.76 -4.87 -7.23
CA LEU A 16 -13.94 -4.71 -5.79
C LEU A 16 -14.47 -3.32 -5.41
N VAL A 17 -14.07 -2.26 -6.12
CA VAL A 17 -14.55 -0.89 -5.84
C VAL A 17 -16.06 -0.74 -6.11
N PRO A 18 -16.61 -1.16 -7.28
CA PRO A 18 -18.05 -1.16 -7.52
C PRO A 18 -18.83 -2.00 -6.50
N LEU A 19 -18.34 -3.20 -6.16
CA LEU A 19 -18.97 -4.08 -5.18
C LEU A 19 -19.05 -3.43 -3.79
N LEU A 20 -17.99 -2.70 -3.41
CA LEU A 20 -17.93 -2.02 -2.12
C LEU A 20 -18.82 -0.78 -2.07
N LEU A 21 -18.95 -0.06 -3.19
CA LEU A 21 -19.90 1.03 -3.34
C LEU A 21 -21.35 0.55 -3.26
N ASP A 22 -21.65 -0.62 -3.83
CA ASP A 22 -22.98 -1.20 -3.81
C ASP A 22 -23.36 -1.73 -2.41
N ALA A 23 -22.42 -2.41 -1.74
CA ALA A 23 -22.66 -2.98 -0.41
C ALA A 23 -22.61 -1.97 0.76
N TYR A 24 -21.76 -0.95 0.69
CA TYR A 24 -21.50 -0.02 1.81
C TYR A 24 -21.78 1.45 1.48
N GLY A 25 -22.21 1.74 0.26
CA GLY A 25 -22.37 3.11 -0.23
C GLY A 25 -21.04 3.83 -0.43
N TRP A 26 -21.14 5.07 -0.92
CA TRP A 26 -19.97 5.90 -1.24
C TRP A 26 -19.09 6.23 -0.03
N ARG A 27 -19.69 6.47 1.14
CA ARG A 27 -18.95 6.82 2.37
C ARG A 27 -18.18 5.63 2.92
N GLY A 28 -18.83 4.46 2.99
CA GLY A 28 -18.22 3.24 3.51
C GLY A 28 -17.08 2.76 2.62
N ALA A 29 -17.29 2.79 1.30
CA ALA A 29 -16.26 2.41 0.34
C ALA A 29 -15.01 3.31 0.42
N LEU A 30 -15.19 4.64 0.50
CA LEU A 30 -14.07 5.58 0.65
C LEU A 30 -13.30 5.38 1.95
N LEU A 31 -14.00 5.09 3.06
CA LEU A 31 -13.36 4.79 4.35
C LEU A 31 -12.53 3.50 4.31
N LEU A 32 -13.07 2.44 3.71
CA LEU A 32 -12.34 1.17 3.58
C LEU A 32 -11.11 1.33 2.69
N LEU A 33 -11.26 2.03 1.56
CA LEU A 33 -10.17 2.30 0.63
C LEU A 33 -9.06 3.11 1.32
N ALA A 34 -9.42 4.14 2.09
CA ALA A 34 -8.48 4.92 2.89
C ALA A 34 -7.75 4.06 3.93
N ALA A 35 -8.44 3.13 4.61
CA ALA A 35 -7.83 2.23 5.57
C ALA A 35 -6.80 1.28 4.94
N VAL A 36 -7.10 0.75 3.74
CA VAL A 36 -6.17 -0.09 2.97
C VAL A 36 -4.95 0.73 2.53
N SER A 37 -5.16 1.92 1.98
CA SER A 37 -4.06 2.82 1.58
C SER A 37 -3.16 3.19 2.77
N PHE A 38 -3.73 3.47 3.94
CA PHE A 38 -2.97 3.77 5.14
C PHE A 38 -2.09 2.59 5.57
N ASN A 39 -2.61 1.36 5.55
CA ASN A 39 -1.84 0.15 5.86
C ASN A 39 -0.68 -0.06 4.87
N LEU A 40 -0.91 0.16 3.57
CA LEU A 40 0.13 0.07 2.55
C LEU A 40 1.23 1.12 2.76
N VAL A 41 0.86 2.35 3.11
CA VAL A 41 1.82 3.41 3.43
C VAL A 41 2.62 3.07 4.70
N ALA A 42 1.97 2.54 5.74
CA ALA A 42 2.65 2.11 6.97
C ALA A 42 3.64 0.97 6.71
N ALA A 43 3.23 -0.04 5.93
CA ALA A 43 4.12 -1.13 5.52
C ALA A 43 5.29 -0.64 4.66
N GLY A 44 5.02 0.25 3.70
CA GLY A 44 6.05 0.90 2.89
C GLY A 44 7.00 1.77 3.71
N ALA A 45 6.51 2.44 4.75
CA ALA A 45 7.31 3.21 5.70
C ALA A 45 8.19 2.31 6.57
N LEU A 46 7.76 1.08 6.88
CA LEU A 46 8.56 0.08 7.59
C LEU A 46 9.66 -0.51 6.68
N LEU A 47 9.35 -0.70 5.39
CA LEU A 47 10.29 -1.14 4.37
C LEU A 47 11.21 -0.03 3.88
N ARG A 48 10.93 1.24 4.22
CA ARG A 48 11.83 2.36 3.99
C ARG A 48 13.13 2.02 4.74
N PRO A 49 14.26 1.81 4.04
CA PRO A 49 15.50 1.40 4.67
C PRO A 49 15.89 2.48 5.69
N LEU A 50 15.82 2.15 6.99
CA LEU A 50 16.44 2.97 8.01
C LEU A 50 17.95 2.87 7.76
N PRO A 51 18.68 3.99 7.65
CA PRO A 51 20.14 3.94 7.65
C PRO A 51 20.57 3.26 8.94
N VAL A 52 21.23 2.12 8.81
CA VAL A 52 21.76 1.38 9.95
C VAL A 52 22.79 2.30 10.63
N PRO A 53 22.61 2.70 11.90
CA PRO A 53 23.64 3.46 12.61
C PRO A 53 24.81 2.50 12.89
N GLY A 54 25.71 2.34 11.93
CA GLY A 54 26.75 1.33 12.02
C GLY A 54 27.67 1.21 10.80
N GLU A 55 27.33 1.79 9.66
CA GLU A 55 28.32 1.91 8.58
C GLU A 55 29.22 3.11 8.88
N THR A 56 30.21 2.87 9.75
CA THR A 56 31.42 3.69 9.80
C THR A 56 31.93 3.88 8.37
N PRO A 57 32.18 5.11 7.91
CA PRO A 57 32.96 5.34 6.72
C PRO A 57 34.37 4.82 6.99
N GLY A 58 34.71 3.65 6.47
CA GLY A 58 36.08 3.17 6.41
C GLY A 58 36.74 3.68 5.11
N PRO A 59 37.74 4.58 5.17
CA PRO A 59 38.57 4.94 4.01
C PRO A 59 39.70 3.91 3.82
N PRO A 60 40.52 3.96 2.75
CA PRO A 60 40.45 4.77 1.52
C PRO A 60 40.03 4.00 0.25
#